data_AF-A0A4Q3NH20-F1
#
_entry.id   AF-A0A4Q3NH20-F1
#
_cell.length_a   1.000
_cell.length_b   1.000
_cell.length_c   1.000
_cell.angle_alpha   90.00
_cell.angle_beta   90.00
_cell.angle_gamma   90.00
#
_symmetry.space_group_name_H-M   'P 1'
#
loop_
_entity.id
_entity.type
_entity.pdbx_description
1 polymer ?
#
loop_
_entity_poly.entity_id
_entity_poly.type
_entity_poly.pdbx_seq_one_letter_code
_entity_poly.pdbx_strand_id
1 'polypeptide(L)'
;EVIKAAQLLAAQGVASTVFSVTSWSELARDGAAASVRAEPHPVRPELVEGLRQAQPERMVPFIARQLAASQGPIVAATDYVRAVPESIRAYLPEGRRYTTLGTDGFGRSDTRAALRGFFGVDAASIVKAALQAL
;
A
#
# COMPACT_ATOMS: atom_id res chain seq x y z
N GLU A 1 -4.40 14.09 -6.29
CA GLU A 1 -4.77 14.02 -4.85
C GLU A 1 -3.60 13.68 -3.92
N VAL A 2 -2.99 12.49 -3.97
CA VAL A 2 -1.91 12.08 -3.03
C VAL A 2 -0.74 13.07 -2.96
N ILE A 3 -0.17 13.49 -4.10
CA ILE A 3 0.94 14.48 -4.13
C ILE A 3 0.51 15.82 -3.51
N LYS A 4 -0.73 16.25 -3.78
CA LYS A 4 -1.29 17.47 -3.19
C LYS A 4 -1.47 17.31 -1.67
N ALA A 5 -1.91 16.15 -1.20
CA ALA A 5 -2.01 15.86 0.23
C ALA A 5 -0.64 15.90 0.92
N ALA A 6 0.41 15.36 0.29
CA ALA A 6 1.77 15.44 0.81
C ALA A 6 2.25 16.90 0.96
N GLN A 7 1.94 17.78 0.00
CA GLN A 7 2.23 19.21 0.11
C GLN A 7 1.47 19.88 1.27
N LEU A 8 0.20 19.52 1.47
CA LEU A 8 -0.63 20.03 2.58
C LEU A 8 -0.17 19.54 3.96
N LEU A 9 0.32 18.30 4.06
CA LEU A 9 0.94 17.76 5.28
C LEU A 9 2.26 18.47 5.58
N ALA A 10 3.11 18.68 4.57
CA ALA A 10 4.37 19.39 4.72
C ALA A 10 4.16 20.83 5.21
N ALA A 11 3.13 21.53 4.72
CA ALA A 11 2.75 22.86 5.20
C ALA A 11 2.31 22.88 6.68
N GLN A 12 1.94 21.72 7.25
CA GLN A 12 1.60 21.53 8.66
C GLN A 12 2.76 20.92 9.48
N GLY A 13 3.97 20.82 8.90
CA GLY A 13 5.14 20.24 9.58
C GLY A 13 5.14 18.71 9.63
N VAL A 14 4.25 18.03 8.91
CA VAL A 14 4.20 16.56 8.84
C VAL A 14 4.92 16.10 7.57
N ALA A 15 6.06 15.43 7.74
CA ALA A 15 6.80 14.85 6.63
C ALA A 15 6.10 13.60 6.07
N SER A 16 6.21 13.37 4.76
CA SER A 16 5.64 12.18 4.11
C SER A 16 6.52 11.70 2.96
N THR A 17 6.56 10.38 2.75
CA THR A 17 7.15 9.76 1.56
C THR A 17 6.04 9.33 0.62
N VAL A 18 6.12 9.73 -0.66
CA VAL A 18 5.10 9.41 -1.66
C VAL A 18 5.57 8.27 -2.56
N PHE A 19 4.73 7.24 -2.70
CA PHE A 19 4.96 6.12 -3.60
C PHE A 19 3.91 6.11 -4.71
N SER A 20 4.35 5.81 -5.94
CA SER A 20 3.46 5.53 -7.06
C SER A 20 3.28 4.02 -7.20
N VAL A 21 2.04 3.54 -7.06
CA VAL A 21 1.71 2.14 -7.26
C VAL A 21 1.12 1.97 -8.65
N THR A 22 1.90 1.38 -9.55
CA THR A 22 1.52 1.18 -10.96
C THR A 22 0.66 -0.08 -11.16
N SER A 23 0.79 -1.08 -10.29
CA SER A 23 -0.01 -2.31 -10.35
C SER A 23 -0.20 -2.92 -8.96
N TRP A 24 -1.41 -2.80 -8.42
CA TRP A 24 -1.76 -3.44 -7.14
C TRP A 24 -1.79 -4.97 -7.25
N SER A 25 -2.27 -5.49 -8.38
CA SER A 25 -2.39 -6.93 -8.61
C SER A 25 -1.03 -7.62 -8.68
N GLU A 26 -0.02 -6.99 -9.30
CA GLU A 26 1.35 -7.54 -9.30
C GLU A 26 1.97 -7.52 -7.91
N LEU A 27 1.76 -6.46 -7.11
CA LEU A 27 2.22 -6.43 -5.72
C LEU A 27 1.58 -7.55 -4.88
N ALA A 28 0.29 -7.82 -5.08
CA ALA A 28 -0.42 -8.88 -4.38
C ALA A 28 0.10 -10.28 -4.78
N ARG A 29 0.35 -10.51 -6.07
CA ARG A 29 0.94 -11.77 -6.58
C ARG A 29 2.36 -11.98 -6.07
N ASP A 30 3.19 -10.94 -6.10
CA ASP A 30 4.55 -10.99 -5.59
C ASP A 30 4.58 -11.29 -4.08
N GLY A 31 3.70 -10.64 -3.30
CA GLY A 31 3.57 -10.91 -1.87
C GLY A 31 3.13 -12.34 -1.55
N ALA A 32 2.16 -12.88 -2.30
CA ALA A 32 1.75 -14.27 -2.17
C ALA A 32 2.91 -15.23 -2.50
N ALA A 33 3.63 -14.98 -3.59
CA ALA A 33 4.77 -15.79 -4.00
C ALA A 33 5.92 -15.74 -2.97
N ALA A 34 6.20 -14.56 -2.39
CA ALA A 34 7.19 -14.41 -1.32
C ALA A 34 6.79 -15.19 -0.07
N SER A 35 5.50 -15.15 0.30
CA SER A 35 4.97 -15.91 1.45
C SER A 35 5.14 -17.42 1.24
N VAL A 36 4.77 -17.95 0.07
CA VAL A 36 4.96 -19.37 -0.28
C VAL A 36 6.44 -19.78 -0.22
N ARG A 37 7.36 -18.91 -0.66
CA ARG A 37 8.80 -19.16 -0.56
C ARG A 37 9.27 -19.18 0.90
N ALA A 38 8.70 -18.33 1.74
CA ALA A 38 9.08 -18.19 3.15
C ALA A 38 8.60 -19.36 4.03
N GLU A 39 7.48 -19.98 3.68
CA GLU A 39 6.89 -21.12 4.39
C GLU A 39 7.82 -22.36 4.36
N PRO A 40 8.13 -22.96 5.53
CA PRO A 40 8.91 -24.19 5.59
C PRO A 40 8.15 -25.34 4.92
N HIS A 41 8.63 -25.81 3.77
CA HIS A 41 8.00 -26.90 3.02
C HIS A 41 8.46 -28.27 3.54
N PRO A 42 7.56 -29.11 4.09
CA PRO A 42 7.93 -30.40 4.67
C PRO A 42 8.40 -31.44 3.64
N VAL A 43 8.14 -31.22 2.34
CA VAL A 43 8.38 -32.24 1.30
C VAL A 43 9.56 -31.89 0.37
N ARG A 44 10.07 -30.64 0.39
CA ARG A 44 11.19 -30.19 -0.48
C ARG A 44 12.07 -29.12 0.17
N PRO A 45 12.72 -29.38 1.32
CA PRO A 45 13.48 -28.36 2.06
C PRO A 45 14.65 -27.81 1.25
N GLU A 46 15.38 -28.68 0.55
CA GLU A 46 16.61 -28.33 -0.17
C GLU A 46 16.40 -27.40 -1.38
N LEU A 47 15.23 -27.44 -2.03
CA LEU A 47 14.90 -26.48 -3.08
C LEU A 47 14.59 -25.09 -2.53
N VAL A 48 13.91 -25.02 -1.38
CA VAL A 48 13.58 -23.74 -0.72
C VAL A 48 14.83 -23.12 -0.10
N GLU A 49 15.68 -23.92 0.54
CA GLU A 49 16.95 -23.49 1.11
C GLU A 49 17.89 -22.94 0.02
N GLY A 50 18.01 -23.64 -1.12
CA GLY A 50 18.82 -23.19 -2.25
C GLY A 50 18.33 -21.86 -2.85
N LEU A 51 17.01 -21.68 -2.99
CA LEU A 51 16.42 -20.41 -3.43
C LEU A 51 16.64 -19.28 -2.42
N ARG A 52 16.52 -19.57 -1.12
CA ARG A 52 16.73 -18.60 -0.04
C ARG A 52 18.18 -18.12 0.00
N GLN A 53 19.14 -19.01 -0.23
CA GLN A 53 20.57 -18.67 -0.29
C GLN A 53 20.92 -17.89 -1.56
N ALA A 54 20.37 -18.29 -2.71
CA ALA A 54 20.70 -17.67 -4.00
C ALA A 54 20.00 -16.32 -4.22
N GLN A 55 18.78 -16.13 -3.69
CA GLN A 55 17.92 -14.98 -3.93
C GLN A 55 17.20 -14.53 -2.64
N PRO A 56 17.92 -14.18 -1.57
CA PRO A 56 17.35 -13.84 -0.26
C PRO A 56 16.37 -12.67 -0.34
N GLU A 57 16.58 -11.73 -1.26
CA GLU A 57 15.69 -10.59 -1.45
C GLU A 57 14.29 -11.00 -1.90
N ARG A 58 14.13 -12.11 -2.63
CA ARG A 58 12.82 -12.60 -3.11
C ARG A 58 11.96 -13.22 -2.01
N MET A 59 12.52 -13.41 -0.83
CA MET A 59 11.81 -13.86 0.36
C MET A 59 10.96 -12.75 0.97
N VAL A 60 11.31 -11.49 0.70
CA VAL A 60 10.58 -10.32 1.18
C VAL A 60 9.73 -9.75 0.05
N PRO A 61 8.42 -9.53 0.26
CA PRO A 61 7.57 -8.89 -0.73
C PRO A 61 8.17 -7.57 -1.24
N PHE A 62 8.07 -7.31 -2.54
CA PHE A 62 8.57 -6.10 -3.16
C PHE A 62 8.04 -4.84 -2.48
N ILE A 63 6.74 -4.81 -2.15
CA ILE A 63 6.16 -3.65 -1.46
C ILE A 63 6.78 -3.42 -0.07
N ALA A 64 7.06 -4.49 0.70
CA ALA A 64 7.74 -4.36 1.99
C ALA A 64 9.16 -3.82 1.82
N ARG A 65 9.90 -4.27 0.79
CA ARG A 65 11.25 -3.75 0.49
C ARG A 65 11.22 -2.26 0.13
N GLN A 66 10.28 -1.84 -0.72
CA GLN A 66 10.13 -0.43 -1.09
C GLN A 66 9.80 0.45 0.12
N LEU A 67 8.98 -0.07 1.04
CA LEU A 67 8.56 0.65 2.24
C LEU A 67 9.58 0.61 3.38
N ALA A 68 10.61 -0.24 3.32
CA ALA A 68 11.58 -0.44 4.40
C ALA A 68 12.38 0.83 4.76
N ALA A 69 12.61 1.73 3.79
CA ALA A 69 13.28 3.01 4.02
C ALA A 69 12.34 4.10 4.56
N SER A 70 11.07 3.78 4.82
CA SER A 70 10.06 4.73 5.32
C SER A 70 9.50 4.29 6.68
N GLN A 71 8.97 5.24 7.44
CA GLN A 71 8.38 4.99 8.75
C GLN A 71 6.99 5.63 8.86
N GLY A 72 6.31 5.36 9.97
CA GLY A 72 4.98 5.93 10.26
C GLY A 72 3.83 5.21 9.56
N PRO A 73 2.59 5.71 9.71
CA PRO A 73 1.41 5.13 9.07
C PRO A 73 1.50 5.18 7.54
N ILE A 74 0.78 4.26 6.90
CA ILE A 74 0.66 4.16 5.44
C ILE A 74 -0.79 4.52 5.07
N VAL A 75 -0.95 5.49 4.17
CA VAL A 75 -2.25 5.81 3.57
C VAL A 75 -2.18 5.49 2.07
N ALA A 76 -3.05 4.60 1.60
CA ALA A 76 -3.21 4.31 0.18
C ALA A 76 -4.53 4.88 -0.32
N ALA A 77 -4.51 5.61 -1.43
CA ALA A 77 -5.69 6.14 -2.09
C ALA A 77 -5.71 5.73 -3.56
N THR A 78 -6.88 5.37 -4.07
CA THR A 78 -7.08 4.90 -5.44
C THR A 78 -8.42 5.39 -5.99
N ASP A 79 -8.53 5.53 -7.31
CA ASP A 79 -9.81 5.79 -7.99
C ASP A 79 -10.66 4.50 -8.14
N TYR A 80 -10.20 3.37 -7.59
CA TYR A 80 -10.93 2.09 -7.47
C TYR A 80 -11.47 1.88 -6.04
N VAL A 81 -12.27 0.83 -5.83
CA VAL A 81 -12.74 0.41 -4.51
C VAL A 81 -11.59 0.06 -3.56
N ARG A 82 -11.81 0.17 -2.24
CA ARG A 82 -10.80 -0.16 -1.22
C ARG A 82 -10.26 -1.58 -1.33
N ALA A 83 -11.03 -2.53 -1.84
CA ALA A 83 -10.58 -3.90 -2.06
C ALA A 83 -9.26 -3.99 -2.88
N VAL A 84 -8.99 -3.01 -3.76
CA VAL A 84 -7.77 -2.98 -4.57
C VAL A 84 -6.51 -2.77 -3.71
N PRO A 85 -6.34 -1.65 -2.97
CA PRO A 85 -5.20 -1.50 -2.07
C PRO A 85 -5.23 -2.49 -0.89
N GLU A 86 -6.41 -2.94 -0.43
CA GLU A 86 -6.51 -3.97 0.61
C GLU A 86 -5.88 -5.31 0.20
N SER A 87 -5.82 -5.62 -1.09
CA SER A 87 -5.22 -6.87 -1.61
C SER A 87 -3.76 -7.09 -1.22
N ILE A 88 -3.04 -6.03 -0.81
CA ILE A 88 -1.63 -6.12 -0.40
C ILE A 88 -1.42 -6.02 1.12
N ARG A 89 -2.49 -5.89 1.93
CA ARG A 89 -2.40 -5.62 3.37
C ARG A 89 -1.49 -6.62 4.10
N ALA A 90 -1.57 -7.90 3.75
CA ALA A 90 -0.78 -8.97 4.36
C ALA A 90 0.73 -8.85 4.11
N TYR A 91 1.15 -8.05 3.12
CA TYR A 91 2.54 -7.97 2.65
C TYR A 91 3.21 -6.65 3.01
N LEU A 92 2.54 -5.81 3.81
CA LEU A 92 3.10 -4.55 4.30
C LEU A 92 4.03 -4.79 5.50
N PRO A 93 4.98 -3.87 5.78
CA PRO A 93 5.82 -4.00 6.97
C PRO A 93 4.97 -4.05 8.25
N GLU A 94 5.32 -4.97 9.14
CA GLU A 94 4.61 -5.19 10.40
C GLU A 94 4.59 -3.94 11.29
N GLY A 95 3.58 -3.85 12.16
CA GLY A 95 3.43 -2.76 13.13
C GLY A 95 3.06 -1.40 12.54
N ARG A 96 2.92 -1.27 11.21
CA ARG A 96 2.48 -0.02 10.57
C ARG A 96 0.96 0.01 10.43
N ARG A 97 0.32 1.10 10.88
CA ARG A 97 -1.09 1.36 10.56
C ARG A 97 -1.25 1.52 9.05
N TYR A 98 -2.24 0.84 8.47
CA TYR A 98 -2.55 0.93 7.03
C TYR A 98 -4.00 1.31 6.81
N THR A 99 -4.20 2.52 6.28
CA THR A 99 -5.51 3.10 5.95
C THR A 99 -5.69 3.14 4.44
N THR A 100 -6.81 2.61 3.94
CA THR A 100 -7.15 2.60 2.53
C THR A 100 -8.33 3.53 2.24
N LEU A 101 -8.20 4.31 1.17
CA LEU A 101 -9.22 5.17 0.62
C LEU A 101 -9.50 4.70 -0.81
N GLY A 102 -10.77 4.59 -1.14
CA GLY A 102 -11.24 4.07 -2.41
C GLY A 102 -12.66 4.52 -2.70
N THR A 103 -13.09 4.32 -3.93
CA THR A 103 -14.35 4.79 -4.49
C THR A 103 -15.47 3.75 -4.35
N ASP A 104 -15.62 3.19 -3.16
CA ASP A 104 -16.67 2.21 -2.85
C ASP A 104 -18.07 2.82 -3.01
N GLY A 105 -18.99 2.05 -3.62
CA GLY A 105 -20.37 2.46 -3.88
C GLY A 105 -20.67 2.67 -5.37
N PHE A 106 -21.90 3.09 -5.66
CA PHE A 106 -22.33 3.38 -7.04
C PHE A 106 -21.84 4.75 -7.50
N GLY A 107 -21.48 4.83 -8.79
CA GLY A 107 -21.15 6.08 -9.45
C GLY A 107 -22.33 7.05 -9.53
N ARG A 108 -22.02 8.33 -9.72
CA ARG A 108 -22.98 9.40 -10.00
C ARG A 108 -22.38 10.44 -10.95
N SER A 109 -23.23 11.18 -11.64
CA SER A 109 -22.80 12.24 -12.56
C SER A 109 -22.44 13.51 -11.81
N ASP A 110 -21.19 13.95 -11.91
CA ASP A 110 -20.70 15.21 -11.33
C ASP A 110 -19.30 15.53 -11.93
N THR A 111 -18.70 16.64 -11.52
CA THR A 111 -17.31 16.98 -11.81
C THR A 111 -16.34 16.03 -11.08
N ARG A 112 -15.14 15.83 -11.64
CA ARG A 112 -14.09 15.00 -11.00
C ARG A 112 -13.74 15.47 -9.58
N ALA A 113 -13.70 16.79 -9.35
CA ALA A 113 -13.39 17.35 -8.04
C ALA A 113 -14.47 17.00 -7.01
N ALA A 114 -15.75 17.19 -7.36
CA ALA A 114 -16.86 16.85 -6.50
C ALA A 114 -16.96 15.35 -6.23
N LEU A 115 -16.70 14.49 -7.23
CA LEU A 115 -16.70 13.03 -7.04
C LEU A 115 -15.59 12.57 -6.10
N ARG A 116 -14.37 13.13 -6.22
CA ARG A 116 -13.27 12.77 -5.31
C ARG A 116 -13.54 13.16 -3.88
N GLY A 117 -14.14 14.32 -3.65
CA GLY A 117 -14.62 14.75 -2.33
C GLY A 117 -15.71 13.82 -1.80
N PHE A 118 -16.69 13.46 -2.64
CA PHE A 118 -17.78 12.55 -2.28
C PHE A 118 -17.29 11.16 -1.86
N PHE A 119 -16.40 10.55 -2.66
CA PHE A 119 -15.84 9.23 -2.35
C PHE A 119 -14.74 9.27 -1.28
N GLY A 120 -14.32 10.45 -0.83
CA GLY A 120 -13.29 10.60 0.20
C GLY A 120 -11.88 10.22 -0.27
N VAL A 121 -11.58 10.43 -1.55
CA VAL A 121 -10.25 10.16 -2.16
C VAL A 121 -9.52 11.44 -2.59
N ASP A 122 -10.07 12.60 -2.25
CA ASP A 122 -9.43 13.90 -2.46
C ASP A 122 -8.28 14.18 -1.47
N ALA A 123 -7.49 15.21 -1.76
CA ALA A 123 -6.33 15.56 -0.94
C ALA A 123 -6.70 15.85 0.53
N ALA A 124 -7.85 16.48 0.79
CA ALA A 124 -8.31 16.77 2.15
C ALA A 124 -8.62 15.49 2.94
N SER A 125 -9.27 14.52 2.31
CA SER A 125 -9.55 13.22 2.92
C SER A 125 -8.28 12.43 3.20
N ILE A 126 -7.29 12.47 2.30
CA ILE A 126 -5.98 11.84 2.50
C ILE A 126 -5.22 12.48 3.68
N VAL A 127 -5.20 13.82 3.77
CA VAL A 127 -4.60 14.54 4.92
C VAL A 127 -5.28 14.13 6.22
N LYS A 128 -6.62 14.11 6.26
CA LYS A 128 -7.38 13.70 7.44
C LYS A 128 -7.03 12.27 7.86
N ALA A 129 -7.00 11.33 6.91
CA ALA A 129 -6.65 9.93 7.18
C ALA A 129 -5.21 9.78 7.70
N ALA A 130 -4.26 10.56 7.16
CA ALA A 130 -2.88 10.56 7.63
C ALA A 130 -2.76 11.07 9.06
N LEU A 131 -3.36 12.23 9.38
CA LEU A 131 -3.32 12.83 10.71
C LEU A 131 -4.01 11.96 11.77
N GLN A 132 -5.11 11.30 11.44
CA GLN A 132 -5.79 10.36 12.34
C GLN A 132 -4.98 9.09 12.62
N ALA A 133 -4.01 8.78 11.76
CA ALA A 133 -3.18 7.59 11.86
C ALA A 133 -1.80 7.86 12.47
N LEU A 134 -1.49 9.08 12.91
CA LEU A 134 -0.31 9.41 13.72
C LEU A 134 -0.58 9.11 15.20
#